data_AF-A0A538JPB5-F1
#
_entry.id   AF-A0A538JPB5-F1
#
_cell.length_a   1.000
_cell.length_b   1.000
_cell.length_c   1.000
_cell.angle_alpha   90.00
_cell.angle_beta   90.00
_cell.angle_gamma   90.00
#
_symmetry.space_group_name_H-M   'P 1'
#
loop_
_entity.id
_entity.type
_entity.pdbx_description
1 polymer ?
#
loop_
_entity_poly.entity_id
_entity_poly.type
_entity_poly.pdbx_seq_one_letter_code
_entity_poly.pdbx_strand_id
1 'polypeptide(L)'
;MKIRIESTSRWDALALTRRLGRYRWYLVEPDEKHWDVYVELDDEQPELLDDLRDRIDRWLAERRLDVVTIHAGESDLTLSR
;
A
#
# COMPACT_ATOMS: atom_id res chain seq x y z
N MET A 1 -2.11 10.72 9.02
CA MET A 1 -1.11 10.57 7.93
C MET A 1 -1.69 9.94 6.65
N LYS A 2 -1.15 10.27 5.46
CA LYS A 2 -1.45 9.57 4.19
C LYS A 2 -0.27 8.70 3.76
N ILE A 3 -0.56 7.45 3.41
CA ILE A 3 0.41 6.49 2.88
C ILE A 3 0.10 6.20 1.41
N ARG A 4 1.10 6.30 0.53
CA ARG A 4 1.02 5.87 -0.88
C ARG A 4 1.78 4.58 -1.06
N ILE A 5 1.18 3.60 -1.73
CA ILE A 5 1.78 2.31 -2.04
C ILE A 5 1.78 2.17 -3.55
N GLU A 6 2.97 2.11 -4.16
CA GLU A 6 3.10 2.01 -5.61
C GLU A 6 2.70 0.62 -6.11
N SER A 7 2.07 0.56 -7.29
CA SER A 7 1.88 -0.70 -8.00
C SER A 7 2.04 -0.49 -9.50
N THR A 8 2.74 -1.41 -10.17
CA THR A 8 2.91 -1.39 -11.64
C THR A 8 1.76 -2.09 -12.37
N SER A 9 0.72 -2.48 -11.64
CA SER A 9 -0.36 -3.32 -12.16
C SER A 9 -1.67 -3.01 -11.44
N ARG A 10 -2.68 -2.62 -12.23
CA ARG A 10 -4.04 -2.39 -11.74
C ARG A 10 -4.58 -3.57 -10.94
N TRP A 11 -4.30 -4.79 -11.38
CA TRP A 11 -4.79 -6.01 -10.74
C TRP A 11 -4.13 -6.24 -9.38
N ASP A 12 -2.85 -5.89 -9.25
CA ASP A 12 -2.12 -6.01 -7.98
C ASP A 12 -2.57 -4.93 -7.00
N ALA A 13 -2.76 -3.70 -7.46
CA ALA A 13 -3.37 -2.62 -6.69
C ALA A 13 -4.77 -3.01 -6.17
N LEU A 14 -5.65 -3.53 -7.05
CA LEU A 14 -6.97 -4.02 -6.65
C LEU A 14 -6.91 -5.23 -5.71
N ALA A 15 -5.88 -6.07 -5.81
CA ALA A 15 -5.70 -7.17 -4.87
C ALA A 15 -5.35 -6.64 -3.46
N LEU A 16 -4.51 -5.60 -3.36
CA LEU A 16 -4.18 -4.96 -2.09
C LEU A 16 -5.43 -4.37 -1.42
N THR A 17 -6.25 -3.64 -2.17
CA THR A 17 -7.43 -2.93 -1.60
C THR A 17 -8.45 -3.87 -0.96
N ARG A 18 -8.56 -5.12 -1.42
CA ARG A 18 -9.40 -6.17 -0.79
C ARG A 18 -9.00 -6.50 0.64
N ARG A 19 -7.76 -6.18 1.04
CA ARG A 19 -7.25 -6.35 2.40
C ARG A 19 -7.42 -5.11 3.26
N LEU A 20 -7.82 -3.97 2.69
CA LEU A 20 -7.84 -2.69 3.40
C LEU A 20 -9.20 -2.37 4.03
N GLY A 21 -10.07 -3.37 4.28
CA GLY A 21 -11.46 -3.14 4.67
C GLY A 21 -11.71 -2.30 5.94
N ARG A 22 -10.70 -2.16 6.81
CA ARG A 22 -10.76 -1.31 8.02
C ARG A 22 -10.15 0.09 7.84
N TYR A 23 -9.59 0.35 6.67
CA TYR A 23 -8.92 1.60 6.34
C TYR A 23 -9.77 2.39 5.34
N ARG A 24 -9.65 3.71 5.39
CA ARG A 24 -10.09 4.55 4.28
C ARG A 24 -8.99 4.56 3.23
N TRP A 25 -9.35 4.24 2.00
CA TRP A 25 -8.39 4.14 0.89
C TRP A 25 -9.00 4.60 -0.44
N TYR A 26 -8.14 4.93 -1.40
CA TYR A 26 -8.53 5.22 -2.77
C TYR A 26 -7.42 4.80 -3.75
N LEU A 27 -7.79 4.58 -5.01
CA LEU A 27 -6.86 4.26 -6.10
C LEU A 27 -6.60 5.51 -6.94
N VAL A 28 -5.36 5.66 -7.38
CA VAL A 28 -4.94 6.70 -8.33
C VAL A 28 -4.16 6.04 -9.46
N GLU A 29 -4.43 6.44 -10.69
CA GLU A 29 -3.64 6.08 -11.87
C GLU A 29 -2.78 7.31 -12.21
N PRO A 30 -1.55 7.43 -11.65
CA PRO A 30 -0.70 8.59 -11.89
C PRO A 30 -0.22 8.67 -13.35
N ASP A 31 -0.06 7.53 -14.00
CA ASP A 31 0.26 7.40 -15.43
C ASP A 31 -0.25 6.06 -16.00
N GLU A 32 -0.10 5.85 -17.31
CA GLU A 32 -0.63 4.68 -18.02
C GLU A 32 -0.09 3.31 -17.54
N LYS A 33 0.99 3.29 -16.74
CA LYS A 33 1.68 2.06 -16.31
C LYS A 33 1.64 1.84 -14.80
N HIS A 34 1.19 2.81 -14.02
CA HIS A 34 1.21 2.73 -12.56
C HIS A 34 -0.18 2.93 -11.96
N TRP A 35 -0.41 2.26 -10.85
CA TRP A 35 -1.65 2.26 -10.08
C TRP A 35 -1.30 2.33 -8.60
N ASP A 36 -1.47 3.50 -8.00
CA ASP A 36 -1.11 3.72 -6.61
C ASP A 36 -2.31 3.51 -5.69
N VAL A 37 -2.08 2.85 -4.56
CA VAL A 37 -3.05 2.73 -3.48
C VAL A 37 -2.72 3.76 -2.41
N TYR A 38 -3.64 4.67 -2.15
CA TYR A 38 -3.54 5.61 -1.04
C TYR A 38 -4.34 5.11 0.15
N VAL A 39 -3.74 5.13 1.33
CA VAL A 39 -4.34 4.74 2.60
C VAL A 39 -4.27 5.91 3.57
N GLU A 40 -5.41 6.28 4.14
CA GLU A 40 -5.49 7.30 5.19
C GLU A 40 -5.39 6.60 6.55
N LEU A 41 -4.39 7.00 7.33
CA LEU A 41 -4.19 6.58 8.71
C LEU A 41 -4.48 7.74 9.65
N ASP A 42 -5.08 7.40 10.78
CA ASP A 42 -5.19 8.30 11.91
C ASP A 42 -3.88 8.24 12.73
N ASP A 43 -3.29 9.40 13.02
CA ASP A 43 -2.00 9.48 13.71
C ASP A 43 -2.12 9.08 15.18
N GLU A 44 -3.34 8.97 15.70
CA GLU A 44 -3.64 8.52 17.05
C GLU A 44 -3.66 6.99 17.21
N GLN A 45 -3.48 6.22 16.12
CA GLN A 45 -3.63 4.75 16.11
C GLN A 45 -2.41 4.02 15.51
N PRO A 46 -1.27 3.95 16.24
CA PRO A 46 -0.04 3.32 15.75
C PRO A 46 -0.19 1.84 15.38
N GLU A 47 -1.09 1.10 16.01
CA GLU A 47 -1.40 -0.29 15.69
C GLU A 47 -1.98 -0.49 14.28
N LEU A 48 -2.53 0.57 13.69
CA LEU A 48 -2.99 0.53 12.31
C LEU A 48 -1.83 0.51 11.32
N LEU A 49 -0.68 1.10 11.67
CA LEU A 49 0.51 1.11 10.84
C LEU A 49 1.14 -0.29 10.78
N ASP A 50 1.29 -0.96 11.93
CA ASP A 50 1.88 -2.29 12.01
C ASP A 50 1.04 -3.33 11.25
N ASP A 51 -0.29 -3.33 11.43
CA ASP A 51 -1.13 -4.26 10.67
C ASP A 51 -1.25 -3.87 9.18
N LEU A 52 -1.11 -2.60 8.81
CA LEU A 52 -1.03 -2.21 7.40
C LEU A 52 0.22 -2.81 6.77
N ARG A 53 1.36 -2.72 7.45
CA ARG A 53 2.63 -3.31 7.02
C ARG A 53 2.49 -4.83 6.83
N ASP A 54 1.93 -5.52 7.81
CA ASP A 54 1.65 -6.96 7.73
C ASP A 54 0.78 -7.34 6.51
N ARG A 55 -0.23 -6.51 6.20
CA ARG A 55 -1.10 -6.73 5.02
C ARG A 55 -0.35 -6.54 3.71
N ILE A 56 0.54 -5.54 3.64
CA ILE A 56 1.39 -5.29 2.46
C ILE A 56 2.39 -6.43 2.28
N ASP A 57 3.04 -6.90 3.34
CA ASP A 57 3.98 -8.02 3.28
C ASP A 57 3.31 -9.32 2.79
N ARG A 58 2.11 -9.63 3.29
CA ARG A 58 1.32 -10.77 2.80
C ARG A 58 0.92 -10.60 1.34
N TRP A 59 0.51 -9.40 0.93
CA TRP A 59 0.17 -9.11 -0.46
C TRP A 59 1.39 -9.28 -1.39
N LEU A 60 2.56 -8.74 -1.04
CA LEU A 60 3.82 -8.97 -1.77
C LEU A 60 4.10 -10.46 -1.95
N ALA A 61 3.98 -11.23 -0.86
CA ALA A 61 4.26 -12.65 -0.88
C ALA A 61 3.30 -13.46 -1.76
N GLU A 62 2.00 -13.15 -1.70
CA GLU A 62 0.97 -13.82 -2.48
C GLU A 62 1.03 -13.47 -3.97
N ARG A 63 1.33 -12.21 -4.29
CA ARG A 63 1.44 -11.73 -5.67
C ARG A 63 2.80 -12.01 -6.31
N ARG A 64 3.76 -12.52 -5.52
CA ARG A 64 5.15 -12.77 -5.94
C ARG A 64 5.81 -11.49 -6.48
N LEU A 65 5.57 -10.39 -5.79
CA LEU A 65 6.21 -9.11 -6.08
C LEU A 65 7.53 -9.06 -5.30
N ASP A 66 8.61 -8.75 -5.99
CA ASP A 66 9.95 -8.71 -5.40
C ASP A 66 10.16 -7.46 -4.53
N VAL A 67 9.50 -6.36 -4.90
CA VAL A 67 9.66 -5.06 -4.24
C VAL A 67 8.40 -4.20 -4.35
N VAL A 68 8.14 -3.38 -3.33
CA VAL A 68 7.18 -2.26 -3.39
C VAL A 68 7.74 -1.04 -2.68
N THR A 69 7.46 0.14 -3.25
CA THR A 69 7.72 1.44 -2.63
C THR A 69 6.49 1.92 -1.87
N ILE A 70 6.70 2.36 -0.63
CA ILE A 70 5.69 2.93 0.26
C ILE A 70 6.15 4.32 0.66
N HIS A 71 5.33 5.33 0.42
CA HIS A 71 5.59 6.70 0.83
C HIS A 71 4.71 7.04 2.03
N ALA A 72 5.32 7.40 3.16
CA ALA A 72 4.66 7.77 4.41
C ALA A 72 5.09 9.18 4.82
N GLY A 73 4.31 10.19 4.40
CA GLY A 73 4.66 11.60 4.63
C GLY A 73 5.94 11.99 3.89
N GLU A 74 7.00 12.33 4.63
CA GLU A 74 8.31 12.71 4.08
C GLU A 74 9.29 11.53 3.98
N SER A 75 8.86 10.32 4.37
CA SER A 75 9.71 9.12 4.37
C SER A 75 9.28 8.12 3.31
N ASP A 76 10.25 7.56 2.60
CA ASP A 76 10.05 6.45 1.68
C ASP A 76 10.59 5.15 2.30
N LEU A 77 9.79 4.10 2.19
CA LEU A 77 10.09 2.77 2.66
C LEU A 77 10.00 1.80 1.48
N THR A 78 11.06 1.05 1.26
CA THR A 78 11.06 -0.05 0.29
C THR A 78 10.89 -1.36 1.05
N LEU A 79 9.82 -2.10 0.76
CA LEU A 79 9.67 -3.47 1.23
C LEU A 79 10.08 -4.40 0.10
N SER A 80 11.11 -5.20 0.36
CA SER A 80 11.62 -6.22 -0.56
C SER A 80 11.52 -7.59 0.09
N ARG A 81 11.20 -8.60 -0.71
CA ARG A 81 11.18 -10.00 -0.27
C ARG A 81 12.54 -10.67 -0.41
#